data_AF-A0A9X2GTR7-F1
#
_entry.id   AF-A0A9X2GTR7-F1
#
_cell.length_a   1.000
_cell.length_b   1.000
_cell.length_c   1.000
_cell.angle_alpha   90.00
_cell.angle_beta   90.00
_cell.angle_gamma   90.00
#
_symmetry.space_group_name_H-M   'P 1'
#
loop_
_entity.id
_entity.type
_entity.pdbx_description
1 polymer ?
#
loop_
_entity_poly.entity_id
_entity_poly.type
_entity_poly.pdbx_seq_one_letter_code
_entity_poly.pdbx_strand_id
1 'polypeptide(L)'
;MQGIAASQPYVIAVFLLWAGLVKLFGRRMRAQAGRTALARLTGPARAVPALLLVGLAELAVAAALLAPPLHRVDGVAAALLSAGFLAYLAYARVAAPASSCGCLGTHSRPVDLRAFARAGLLLAASLLAATAPAGPALPAVIMLEAVVLLALSAELDRYWLTPLRRLLVRVRRPLAIPPPADVPLETSLHLLRRSLAYCSASAQLSSDVLESWDEDGTRFVVYGARGRTAVFAVPLAGDDPADVRVALV
;
A
#
# COMPACT_ATOMS: atom_id res chain seq x y z
N MET A 1 11.45 2.40 34.12
CA MET A 1 12.06 1.37 33.25
C MET A 1 11.50 -0.04 33.49
N GLN A 2 11.25 -0.45 34.74
CA GLN A 2 10.76 -1.81 35.07
C GLN A 2 9.44 -2.19 34.36
N GLY A 3 8.48 -1.27 34.25
CA GLY A 3 7.20 -1.57 33.60
C GLY A 3 7.21 -1.59 32.07
N ILE A 4 8.26 -1.06 31.43
CA ILE A 4 8.48 -1.17 29.98
C ILE A 4 9.00 -2.56 29.64
N ALA A 5 9.90 -3.10 30.45
CA ALA A 5 10.53 -4.37 30.15
C ALA A 5 9.60 -5.57 30.35
N ALA A 6 8.65 -5.47 31.28
CA ALA A 6 7.66 -6.51 31.54
C ALA A 6 6.60 -6.67 30.43
N SER A 7 6.36 -5.64 29.63
CA SER A 7 5.40 -5.67 28.52
C SER A 7 5.95 -6.25 27.23
N GLN A 8 7.27 -6.20 27.05
CA GLN A 8 7.96 -6.64 25.82
C GLN A 8 7.58 -8.05 25.35
N PRO A 9 7.56 -9.10 26.20
CA PRO A 9 7.31 -10.46 25.71
C PRO A 9 5.94 -10.61 25.07
N TYR A 10 4.91 -9.93 25.57
CA TYR A 10 3.56 -9.98 25.02
C TYR A 10 3.46 -9.30 23.65
N VAL A 11 4.06 -8.12 23.51
CA VAL A 11 4.08 -7.38 22.23
C VAL A 11 4.80 -8.20 21.17
N ILE A 12 5.98 -8.74 21.51
CA ILE A 12 6.77 -9.60 20.62
C ILE A 12 5.98 -10.86 20.28
N ALA A 13 5.37 -11.52 21.26
CA ALA A 13 4.62 -12.75 21.05
C ALA A 13 3.42 -12.53 20.12
N VAL A 14 2.62 -11.50 20.32
CA VAL A 14 1.48 -11.18 19.44
C VAL A 14 1.97 -10.93 18.01
N PHE A 15 3.08 -10.21 17.86
CA PHE A 15 3.64 -9.90 16.56
C PHE A 15 4.18 -11.14 15.83
N LEU A 16 4.93 -12.00 16.54
CA LEU A 16 5.43 -13.27 16.01
C LEU A 16 4.31 -14.26 15.71
N LEU A 17 3.28 -14.31 16.57
CA LEU A 17 2.08 -15.11 16.36
C LEU A 17 1.41 -14.70 15.06
N TRP A 18 1.15 -13.41 14.88
CA TRP A 18 0.59 -12.88 13.65
C TRP A 18 1.45 -13.21 12.42
N ALA A 19 2.76 -12.95 12.50
CA ALA A 19 3.69 -13.22 11.40
C ALA A 19 3.71 -14.71 11.00
N GLY A 20 3.79 -15.60 11.99
CA GLY A 20 3.81 -17.04 11.80
C GLY A 20 2.50 -17.56 11.21
N LEU A 21 1.35 -17.11 11.72
CA LEU A 21 0.04 -17.46 11.19
C LEU A 21 -0.11 -17.02 9.72
N VAL A 22 0.33 -15.81 9.37
CA VAL A 22 0.28 -15.33 7.98
C VAL A 22 1.15 -16.18 7.06
N LYS A 23 2.34 -16.62 7.49
CA LYS A 23 3.21 -17.53 6.73
C LYS A 23 2.62 -18.93 6.57
N LEU A 24 2.04 -19.46 7.65
CA LEU A 24 1.50 -20.80 7.65
C LEU A 24 0.19 -20.90 6.91
N PHE A 25 -0.71 -19.91 7.00
CA PHE A 25 -2.06 -20.02 6.44
C PHE A 25 -2.29 -19.17 5.17
N GLY A 26 -1.39 -18.23 4.86
CA GLY A 26 -1.52 -17.33 3.71
C GLY A 26 -1.24 -18.00 2.36
N ARG A 27 -2.29 -18.41 1.64
CA ARG A 27 -2.17 -18.97 0.27
C ARG A 27 -1.39 -18.07 -0.69
N ARG A 28 -1.65 -16.76 -0.64
CA ARG A 28 -0.94 -15.75 -1.46
C ARG A 28 0.55 -15.68 -1.14
N MET A 29 0.92 -15.87 0.13
CA MET A 29 2.30 -15.82 0.58
C MET A 29 3.07 -17.04 0.05
N ARG A 30 2.46 -18.23 0.09
CA ARG A 30 3.04 -19.44 -0.52
C ARG A 30 3.19 -19.31 -2.03
N ALA A 31 2.20 -18.77 -2.72
CA ALA A 31 2.28 -18.52 -4.16
C ALA A 31 3.39 -17.53 -4.55
N GLN A 32 3.74 -16.62 -3.63
CA GLN A 32 4.81 -15.63 -3.84
C GLN A 32 6.18 -16.06 -3.30
N ALA A 33 6.28 -17.19 -2.59
CA ALA A 33 7.51 -17.63 -1.93
C ALA A 33 8.70 -17.70 -2.91
N GLY A 34 8.47 -18.17 -4.14
CA GLY A 34 9.49 -18.25 -5.19
C GLY A 34 10.04 -16.91 -5.68
N ARG A 35 9.38 -15.78 -5.35
CA ARG A 35 9.82 -14.42 -5.71
C ARG A 35 10.48 -13.68 -4.55
N THR A 36 10.59 -14.33 -3.38
CA THR A 36 11.23 -13.74 -2.19
C THR A 36 12.74 -13.92 -2.23
N ALA A 37 13.46 -13.14 -1.42
CA ALA A 37 14.89 -13.33 -1.23
C ALA A 37 15.23 -14.73 -0.65
N LEU A 38 14.30 -15.35 0.09
CA LEU A 38 14.44 -16.70 0.63
C LEU A 38 14.58 -17.76 -0.47
N ALA A 39 13.92 -17.57 -1.62
CA ALA A 39 14.05 -18.46 -2.76
C ALA A 39 15.44 -18.41 -3.39
N ARG A 40 16.16 -17.28 -3.29
CA ARG A 40 17.56 -17.19 -3.73
C ARG A 40 18.51 -17.90 -2.77
N LEU A 41 18.23 -17.84 -1.46
CA LEU A 41 19.05 -18.49 -0.44
C LEU A 41 18.86 -20.01 -0.42
N THR A 42 17.62 -20.48 -0.53
CA THR A 42 17.26 -21.90 -0.35
C THR A 42 17.02 -22.65 -1.66
N GLY A 43 16.88 -21.91 -2.77
CA GLY A 43 16.42 -22.43 -4.05
C GLY A 43 14.89 -22.36 -4.21
N PRO A 44 14.38 -22.21 -5.44
CA PRO A 44 12.94 -22.02 -5.69
C PRO A 44 12.10 -23.22 -5.24
N ALA A 45 12.63 -24.44 -5.36
CA ALA A 45 11.96 -25.67 -4.91
C ALA A 45 11.80 -25.74 -3.38
N ARG A 46 12.69 -25.09 -2.61
CA ARG A 46 12.69 -25.12 -1.14
C ARG A 46 12.14 -23.84 -0.50
N ALA A 47 11.76 -22.84 -1.31
CA ALA A 47 11.28 -21.56 -0.82
C ALA A 47 10.01 -21.68 0.05
N VAL A 48 9.05 -22.52 -0.37
CA VAL A 48 7.81 -22.77 0.40
C VAL A 48 8.09 -23.51 1.71
N PRO A 49 8.79 -24.66 1.75
CA PRO A 49 9.07 -25.33 3.01
C PRO A 49 9.94 -24.48 3.94
N ALA A 50 10.91 -23.73 3.41
CA ALA A 50 11.70 -22.81 4.22
C ALA A 50 10.83 -21.71 4.86
N LEU A 51 9.87 -21.15 4.11
CA LEU A 51 8.91 -20.17 4.64
C LEU A 51 8.05 -20.76 5.76
N LEU A 52 7.61 -22.01 5.62
CA LEU A 52 6.82 -22.71 6.63
C LEU A 52 7.65 -23.00 7.89
N LEU A 53 8.91 -23.41 7.74
CA LEU A 53 9.82 -23.63 8.86
C LEU A 53 10.06 -22.35 9.66
N VAL A 54 10.27 -21.21 8.96
CA VAL A 54 10.38 -19.90 9.62
C VAL A 54 9.08 -19.54 10.34
N GLY A 55 7.92 -19.77 9.72
CA GLY A 55 6.63 -19.55 10.37
C GLY A 55 6.42 -20.41 11.61
N LEU A 56 6.83 -21.69 11.58
CA LEU A 56 6.79 -22.57 12.76
C LEU A 56 7.75 -22.11 13.86
N ALA A 57 8.96 -21.67 13.50
CA ALA A 57 9.91 -21.13 14.47
C ALA A 57 9.38 -19.86 15.15
N GLU A 58 8.75 -18.94 14.39
CA GLU A 58 8.08 -17.75 14.93
C GLU A 58 6.96 -18.12 15.91
N LEU A 59 6.11 -19.09 15.55
CA LEU A 59 5.03 -19.56 16.42
C LEU A 59 5.56 -20.24 17.69
N ALA A 60 6.63 -21.02 17.59
CA ALA A 60 7.24 -21.68 18.73
C ALA A 60 7.79 -20.66 19.74
N VAL A 61 8.49 -19.63 19.25
CA VAL A 61 8.99 -18.53 20.09
C VAL A 61 7.83 -17.72 20.67
N ALA A 62 6.78 -17.43 19.88
CA ALA A 62 5.59 -16.75 20.38
C ALA A 62 4.88 -17.54 21.49
N ALA A 63 4.73 -18.85 21.33
CA ALA A 63 4.11 -19.72 22.32
C ALA A 63 4.95 -19.78 23.61
N ALA A 64 6.29 -19.89 23.49
CA ALA A 64 7.19 -19.85 24.63
C ALA A 64 7.07 -18.52 25.40
N LEU A 65 7.02 -17.39 24.69
CA LEU A 65 6.82 -16.06 25.29
C LEU A 65 5.43 -15.85 25.94
N LEU A 66 4.43 -16.68 25.63
CA LEU A 66 3.09 -16.61 26.23
C LEU A 66 2.89 -17.62 27.36
N ALA A 67 3.74 -18.65 27.46
CA ALA A 67 3.63 -19.69 28.46
C ALA A 67 4.28 -19.26 29.79
N PRO A 68 3.55 -19.27 30.92
CA PRO A 68 4.18 -19.11 32.23
C PRO A 68 4.95 -20.40 32.61
N PRO A 69 6.14 -20.29 33.24
CA PRO A 69 6.86 -19.08 33.64
C PRO A 69 7.72 -18.51 32.49
N LEU A 70 7.74 -17.19 32.32
CA LEU A 70 8.65 -16.52 31.38
C LEU A 70 10.11 -16.77 31.78
N HIS A 71 10.85 -17.53 30.97
CA HIS A 71 12.26 -17.81 31.21
C HIS A 71 13.12 -16.79 30.46
N ARG A 72 14.27 -16.40 31.01
CA ARG A 72 15.23 -15.53 30.29
C ARG A 72 15.62 -16.10 28.93
N VAL A 73 15.59 -17.42 28.81
CA VAL A 73 15.86 -18.17 27.57
C VAL A 73 14.88 -17.77 26.45
N ASP A 74 13.63 -17.45 26.77
CA ASP A 74 12.63 -17.06 25.77
C ASP A 74 12.95 -15.69 25.16
N GLY A 75 13.41 -14.74 26.00
CA GLY A 75 13.92 -13.45 25.54
C GLY A 75 15.17 -13.58 24.66
N VAL A 76 16.08 -14.50 25.01
CA VAL A 76 17.26 -14.81 24.18
C VAL A 76 16.85 -15.43 22.83
N ALA A 77 15.90 -16.36 22.83
CA ALA A 77 15.38 -16.96 21.60
C ALA A 77 14.72 -15.90 20.69
N ALA A 78 13.94 -14.99 21.25
CA ALA A 78 13.35 -13.86 20.53
C ALA A 78 14.41 -12.90 19.97
N ALA A 79 15.48 -12.63 20.74
CA ALA A 79 16.58 -11.79 20.29
C ALA A 79 17.35 -12.43 19.14
N LEU A 80 17.65 -13.74 19.23
CA LEU A 80 18.29 -14.49 18.16
C LEU A 80 17.44 -14.51 16.88
N LEU A 81 16.13 -14.73 17.02
CA LEU A 81 15.20 -14.70 15.90
C LEU A 81 15.15 -13.31 15.24
N SER A 82 15.06 -12.24 16.05
CA SER A 82 15.05 -10.85 15.58
C SER A 82 16.37 -10.46 14.89
N ALA A 83 17.51 -10.88 15.45
CA ALA A 83 18.81 -10.71 14.82
C ALA A 83 18.90 -11.46 13.49
N GLY A 84 18.37 -12.68 13.42
CA GLY A 84 18.23 -13.46 12.19
C GLY A 84 17.42 -12.73 11.12
N PHE A 85 16.30 -12.10 11.49
CA PHE A 85 15.53 -11.27 10.55
C PHE A 85 16.33 -10.08 10.05
N LEU A 86 17.03 -9.35 10.91
CA LEU A 86 17.87 -8.23 10.50
C LEU A 86 18.98 -8.68 9.54
N ALA A 87 19.67 -9.77 9.84
CA ALA A 87 20.70 -10.34 8.99
C ALA A 87 20.11 -10.77 7.62
N TYR A 88 18.94 -11.41 7.63
CA TYR A 88 18.24 -11.78 6.41
C TYR A 88 17.78 -10.56 5.59
N LEU A 89 17.32 -9.48 6.23
CA LEU A 89 16.97 -8.23 5.54
C LEU A 89 18.21 -7.57 4.91
N ALA A 90 19.33 -7.55 5.62
CA ALA A 90 20.61 -7.08 5.09
C ALA A 90 21.06 -7.91 3.88
N TYR A 91 21.01 -9.25 4.00
CA TYR A 91 21.26 -10.15 2.88
C TYR A 91 20.33 -9.87 1.70
N ALA A 92 19.02 -9.79 1.93
CA ALA A 92 18.03 -9.52 0.89
C ALA A 92 18.30 -8.18 0.19
N ARG A 93 18.72 -7.15 0.93
CA ARG A 93 19.00 -5.82 0.38
C ARG A 93 20.23 -5.80 -0.54
N VAL A 94 21.20 -6.67 -0.31
CA VAL A 94 22.43 -6.81 -1.11
C VAL A 94 22.23 -7.82 -2.24
N ALA A 95 21.79 -9.03 -1.90
CA ALA A 95 21.71 -10.15 -2.83
C ALA A 95 20.44 -10.12 -3.68
N ALA A 96 19.35 -9.47 -3.27
CA ALA A 96 18.08 -9.50 -4.00
C ALA A 96 17.27 -8.20 -3.81
N PRO A 97 17.82 -7.02 -4.19
CA PRO A 97 17.25 -5.71 -3.83
C PRO A 97 15.85 -5.46 -4.39
N ALA A 98 15.47 -6.12 -5.49
CA ALA A 98 14.14 -6.03 -6.09
C ALA A 98 13.14 -7.06 -5.53
N SER A 99 13.61 -8.06 -4.77
CA SER A 99 12.77 -9.10 -4.19
C SER A 99 12.16 -8.65 -2.88
N SER A 100 10.98 -9.18 -2.55
CA SER A 100 10.41 -8.98 -1.22
C SER A 100 11.10 -9.86 -0.19
N CYS A 101 11.18 -9.36 1.05
CA CYS A 101 11.70 -10.16 2.16
C CYS A 101 10.77 -11.34 2.50
N GLY A 102 9.47 -11.22 2.25
CA GLY A 102 8.50 -12.25 2.64
C GLY A 102 8.36 -12.39 4.16
N CYS A 103 8.77 -11.39 4.95
CA CYS A 103 8.72 -11.50 6.41
C CYS A 103 7.30 -11.33 6.96
N LEU A 104 6.47 -10.40 6.45
CA LEU A 104 5.21 -10.04 7.12
C LEU A 104 3.99 -9.84 6.22
N GLY A 105 4.08 -10.18 4.93
CA GLY A 105 2.90 -10.06 4.06
C GLY A 105 3.08 -10.51 2.63
N THR A 106 1.97 -10.41 1.90
CA THR A 106 1.80 -10.84 0.51
C THR A 106 2.20 -9.75 -0.50
N HIS A 107 2.99 -8.78 -0.06
CA HIS A 107 3.38 -7.66 -0.90
C HIS A 107 4.76 -7.93 -1.51
N SER A 108 4.83 -7.82 -2.83
CA SER A 108 6.06 -7.95 -3.62
C SER A 108 6.89 -6.67 -3.62
N ARG A 109 6.86 -5.89 -2.53
CA ARG A 109 7.68 -4.67 -2.42
C ARG A 109 9.11 -5.03 -2.02
N PRO A 110 10.11 -4.32 -2.58
CA PRO A 110 11.49 -4.47 -2.15
C PRO A 110 11.67 -4.06 -0.69
N VAL A 111 12.77 -4.51 -0.10
CA VAL A 111 13.11 -4.20 1.30
C VAL A 111 13.36 -2.70 1.48
N ASP A 112 12.60 -2.07 2.38
CA ASP A 112 12.69 -0.65 2.70
C ASP A 112 13.30 -0.40 4.09
N LEU A 113 13.60 0.86 4.40
CA LEU A 113 14.13 1.27 5.71
C LEU A 113 13.15 0.97 6.86
N ARG A 114 11.84 0.94 6.59
CA ARG A 114 10.82 0.60 7.59
C ARG A 114 10.94 -0.85 8.04
N ALA A 115 11.22 -1.77 7.12
CA ALA A 115 11.49 -3.17 7.47
C ALA A 115 12.69 -3.30 8.43
N PHE A 116 13.77 -2.55 8.20
CA PHE A 116 14.93 -2.50 9.10
C PHE A 116 14.59 -1.88 10.45
N ALA A 117 13.89 -0.74 10.47
CA ALA A 117 13.47 -0.09 11.71
C ALA A 117 12.59 -1.00 12.57
N ARG A 118 11.64 -1.72 11.94
CA ARG A 118 10.77 -2.70 12.62
C ARG A 118 11.56 -3.86 13.21
N ALA A 119 12.47 -4.45 12.43
CA ALA A 119 13.29 -5.56 12.92
C ALA A 119 14.30 -5.09 14.00
N GLY A 120 14.83 -3.88 13.89
CA GLY A 120 15.65 -3.23 14.92
C GLY A 120 14.89 -3.00 16.22
N LEU A 121 13.63 -2.52 16.12
CA LEU A 121 12.76 -2.34 17.28
C LEU A 121 12.46 -3.67 17.97
N LEU A 122 12.14 -4.73 17.22
CA LEU A 122 11.93 -6.07 17.77
C LEU A 122 13.18 -6.63 18.46
N LEU A 123 14.37 -6.40 17.88
CA LEU A 123 15.63 -6.80 18.50
C LEU A 123 15.85 -6.05 19.81
N ALA A 124 15.67 -4.73 19.83
CA ALA A 124 15.81 -3.92 21.04
C ALA A 124 14.83 -4.36 22.14
N ALA A 125 13.57 -4.56 21.78
CA ALA A 125 12.52 -5.12 22.65
C ALA A 125 12.92 -6.47 23.24
N SER A 126 13.44 -7.38 22.41
CA SER A 126 13.86 -8.72 22.83
C SER A 126 15.06 -8.69 23.77
N LEU A 127 16.04 -7.81 23.51
CA LEU A 127 17.21 -7.62 24.39
C LEU A 127 16.81 -7.04 25.74
N LEU A 128 15.85 -6.12 25.77
CA LEU A 128 15.28 -5.60 27.01
C LEU A 128 14.54 -6.70 27.78
N ALA A 129 13.76 -7.53 27.09
CA ALA A 129 13.08 -8.67 27.70
C ALA A 129 14.06 -9.70 28.30
N ALA A 130 15.21 -9.93 27.65
CA ALA A 130 16.22 -10.89 28.11
C ALA A 130 17.00 -10.41 29.35
N THR A 131 17.14 -9.10 29.54
CA THR A 131 18.03 -8.51 30.56
C THR A 131 17.30 -7.94 31.77
N ALA A 132 16.02 -7.58 31.63
CA ALA A 132 15.28 -6.93 32.70
C ALA A 132 14.66 -7.90 33.71
N PRO A 133 14.58 -7.52 35.00
CA PRO A 133 13.80 -8.26 35.98
C PRO A 133 12.30 -8.13 35.69
N ALA A 134 11.54 -9.19 35.98
CA ALA A 134 10.09 -9.20 35.85
C ALA A 134 9.46 -8.10 36.73
N GLY A 135 8.51 -7.35 36.18
CA GLY A 135 7.83 -6.25 36.86
C GLY A 135 6.39 -6.07 36.34
N PRO A 136 5.62 -5.11 36.87
CA PRO A 136 4.26 -4.85 36.39
C PRO A 136 4.29 -4.14 35.03
N ALA A 137 3.64 -4.72 34.01
CA ALA A 137 3.56 -4.14 32.68
C ALA A 137 2.73 -2.84 32.68
N LEU A 138 3.21 -1.80 31.99
CA LEU A 138 2.46 -0.56 31.82
C LEU A 138 1.63 -0.62 30.53
N PRO A 139 0.28 -0.63 30.59
CA PRO A 139 -0.56 -0.78 29.40
C PRO A 139 -0.38 0.34 28.37
N ALA A 140 -0.06 1.57 28.81
CA ALA A 140 0.24 2.68 27.92
C ALA A 140 1.50 2.44 27.06
N VAL A 141 2.50 1.74 27.61
CA VAL A 141 3.73 1.40 26.90
C VAL A 141 3.46 0.31 25.86
N ILE A 142 2.70 -0.73 26.24
CA ILE A 142 2.24 -1.78 25.32
C ILE A 142 1.54 -1.16 24.12
N MET A 143 0.59 -0.25 24.39
CA MET A 143 -0.19 0.42 23.35
C MET A 143 0.70 1.27 22.44
N LEU A 144 1.64 2.03 23.01
CA LEU A 144 2.55 2.86 22.23
C LEU A 144 3.47 2.00 21.33
N GLU A 145 4.03 0.92 21.87
CA GLU A 145 4.89 0.00 21.11
C GLU A 145 4.13 -0.73 20.01
N ALA A 146 2.91 -1.19 20.30
CA ALA A 146 2.03 -1.76 19.30
C ALA A 146 1.73 -0.75 18.19
N VAL A 147 1.40 0.49 18.54
CA VAL A 147 1.16 1.57 17.55
C VAL A 147 2.41 1.83 16.70
N VAL A 148 3.59 1.87 17.28
CA VAL A 148 4.86 2.09 16.55
C VAL A 148 5.14 0.92 15.61
N LEU A 149 4.99 -0.32 16.07
CA LEU A 149 5.17 -1.52 15.23
C LEU A 149 4.16 -1.56 14.07
N LEU A 150 2.90 -1.21 14.34
CA LEU A 150 1.86 -1.10 13.33
C LEU A 150 2.15 0.01 12.32
N ALA A 151 2.62 1.18 12.78
CA ALA A 151 3.00 2.31 11.93
C ALA A 151 4.23 2.00 11.05
N LEU A 152 5.17 1.19 11.54
CA LEU A 152 6.32 0.69 10.77
C LEU A 152 5.95 -0.47 9.83
N SER A 153 4.74 -1.04 9.96
CA SER A 153 4.28 -2.13 9.12
C SER A 153 3.65 -1.60 7.82
N ALA A 154 4.43 -1.66 6.73
CA ALA A 154 3.98 -1.20 5.41
C ALA A 154 2.74 -1.97 4.90
N GLU A 155 2.50 -3.17 5.43
CA GLU A 155 1.33 -4.00 5.14
C GLU A 155 0.03 -3.36 5.67
N LEU A 156 0.13 -2.56 6.73
CA LEU A 156 -1.04 -1.90 7.32
C LEU A 156 -1.38 -0.61 6.60
N ASP A 157 -0.47 -0.01 5.82
CA ASP A 157 -0.66 1.27 5.12
C ASP A 157 -2.00 1.38 4.35
N ARG A 158 -2.51 0.26 3.82
CA ARG A 158 -3.81 0.23 3.14
C ARG A 158 -4.98 0.55 4.08
N TYR A 159 -4.91 0.13 5.33
CA TYR A 159 -5.98 0.27 6.31
C TYR A 159 -5.97 1.65 7.00
N TRP A 160 -4.82 2.30 7.13
CA TRP A 160 -4.74 3.61 7.83
C TRP A 160 -4.23 4.77 6.95
N LEU A 161 -3.13 4.60 6.19
CA LEU A 161 -2.60 5.68 5.34
C LEU A 161 -3.46 5.95 4.12
N THR A 162 -4.07 4.93 3.52
CA THR A 162 -4.95 5.13 2.35
C THR A 162 -6.20 5.96 2.69
N PRO A 163 -6.98 5.65 3.73
CA PRO A 163 -8.10 6.50 4.12
C PRO A 163 -7.63 7.90 4.56
N LEU A 164 -6.50 8.01 5.27
CA LEU A 164 -5.93 9.31 5.65
C LEU A 164 -5.55 10.16 4.43
N ARG A 165 -4.88 9.57 3.42
CA ARG A 165 -4.55 10.26 2.16
C ARG A 165 -5.81 10.67 1.42
N ARG A 166 -6.84 9.81 1.37
CA ARG A 166 -8.14 10.16 0.76
C ARG A 166 -8.80 11.32 1.48
N LEU A 167 -8.76 11.34 2.81
CA LEU A 167 -9.26 12.46 3.62
C LEU A 167 -8.46 13.73 3.33
N LEU A 168 -7.13 13.66 3.34
CA LEU A 168 -6.26 14.80 3.04
C LEU A 168 -6.49 15.35 1.63
N VAL A 169 -6.70 14.50 0.63
CA VAL A 169 -7.05 14.93 -0.74
C VAL A 169 -8.42 15.62 -0.76
N ARG A 170 -9.42 15.08 -0.04
CA ARG A 170 -10.75 15.71 0.08
C ARG A 170 -10.67 17.08 0.75
N VAL A 171 -9.85 17.22 1.79
CA VAL A 171 -9.69 18.46 2.55
C VAL A 171 -8.87 19.49 1.77
N ARG A 172 -7.72 19.09 1.21
CA ARG A 172 -6.80 20.01 0.54
C ARG A 172 -7.22 20.39 -0.88
N ARG A 173 -8.24 19.73 -1.45
CA ARG A 173 -8.74 19.92 -2.83
C ARG A 173 -7.61 20.29 -3.82
N PRO A 174 -6.60 19.42 -4.00
CA PRO A 174 -5.41 19.75 -4.79
C PRO A 174 -5.71 20.01 -6.29
N LEU A 175 -6.94 19.72 -6.74
CA LEU A 175 -7.44 20.02 -8.09
C LEU A 175 -8.27 21.32 -8.15
N ALA A 176 -8.39 22.09 -7.07
CA ALA A 176 -9.00 23.42 -7.08
C ALA A 176 -8.04 24.49 -7.65
N ILE A 177 -7.12 24.08 -8.52
CA ILE A 177 -6.36 25.00 -9.36
C ILE A 177 -7.36 25.51 -10.39
N PRO A 178 -7.51 26.84 -10.56
CA PRO A 178 -8.34 27.38 -11.63
C PRO A 178 -7.94 26.73 -12.96
N PRO A 179 -8.90 26.30 -13.80
CA PRO A 179 -8.55 25.73 -15.08
C PRO A 179 -7.63 26.72 -15.82
N PRO A 180 -6.55 26.24 -16.46
CA PRO A 180 -5.69 27.10 -17.26
C PRO A 180 -6.56 27.85 -18.28
N ALA A 181 -6.23 29.11 -18.55
CA ALA A 181 -6.97 29.96 -19.49
C ALA A 181 -7.12 29.29 -20.87
N ASP A 182 -6.18 28.43 -21.24
CA ASP A 182 -6.24 27.57 -22.43
C ASP A 182 -6.53 26.12 -22.05
N VAL A 183 -7.78 25.69 -22.28
CA VAL A 183 -8.14 24.26 -22.27
C VAL A 183 -7.75 23.67 -23.64
N PRO A 184 -6.89 22.65 -23.70
CA PRO A 184 -6.54 22.02 -24.98
C PRO A 184 -7.77 21.48 -25.71
N LEU A 185 -7.80 21.62 -27.05
CA LEU A 185 -8.91 21.16 -27.91
C LEU A 185 -9.26 19.69 -27.66
N GLU A 186 -8.26 18.82 -27.49
CA GLU A 186 -8.45 17.39 -27.27
C GLU A 186 -9.29 17.10 -26.00
N THR A 187 -9.15 17.93 -24.97
CA THR A 187 -9.92 17.81 -23.72
C THR A 187 -11.41 18.09 -23.98
N SER A 188 -11.71 19.16 -24.72
CA SER A 188 -13.09 19.50 -25.13
C SER A 188 -13.69 18.42 -26.05
N LEU A 189 -12.90 17.86 -26.98
CA LEU A 189 -13.32 16.76 -27.83
C LEU A 189 -13.57 15.46 -27.05
N HIS A 190 -12.83 15.24 -25.96
CA HIS A 190 -13.07 14.10 -25.08
C HIS A 190 -14.42 14.22 -24.36
N LEU A 191 -14.75 15.41 -23.84
CA LEU A 191 -16.06 15.68 -23.23
C LEU A 191 -17.19 15.55 -24.27
N LEU A 192 -17.01 16.14 -25.45
CA LEU A 192 -17.95 16.05 -26.57
C LEU A 192 -18.26 14.60 -26.93
N ARG A 193 -17.24 13.76 -27.15
CA ARG A 193 -17.40 12.34 -27.55
C ARG A 193 -18.11 11.49 -26.49
N ARG A 194 -18.15 11.93 -25.22
CA ARG A 194 -18.88 11.27 -24.14
C ARG A 194 -20.31 11.79 -23.96
N SER A 195 -20.68 12.86 -24.65
CA SER A 195 -22.01 13.48 -24.55
C SER A 195 -23.08 12.73 -25.33
N LEU A 196 -24.30 12.77 -24.82
CA LEU A 196 -25.47 12.25 -25.54
C LEU A 196 -25.74 13.04 -26.83
N ALA A 197 -25.40 14.33 -26.86
CA ALA A 197 -25.53 15.19 -28.03
C ALA A 197 -24.66 14.71 -29.19
N TYR A 198 -23.41 14.31 -28.91
CA TYR A 198 -22.54 13.70 -29.92
C TYR A 198 -23.04 12.32 -30.33
N CYS A 199 -23.38 11.46 -29.36
CA CYS A 199 -23.87 10.11 -29.66
C CYS A 199 -25.10 10.13 -30.57
N SER A 200 -26.05 11.05 -30.35
CA SER A 200 -27.27 11.17 -31.16
C SER A 200 -27.03 11.70 -32.58
N ALA A 201 -26.05 12.59 -32.76
CA ALA A 201 -25.70 13.17 -34.06
C ALA A 201 -24.63 12.38 -34.83
N SER A 202 -23.85 11.53 -34.16
CA SER A 202 -22.65 10.85 -34.68
C SER A 202 -22.87 10.12 -36.01
N ALA A 203 -24.01 9.45 -36.18
CA ALA A 203 -24.34 8.71 -37.40
C ALA A 203 -24.60 9.61 -38.62
N GLN A 204 -24.86 10.90 -38.41
CA GLN A 204 -25.10 11.89 -39.46
C GLN A 204 -23.85 12.67 -39.84
N LEU A 205 -22.80 12.61 -39.02
CA LEU A 205 -21.54 13.31 -39.26
C LEU A 205 -20.81 12.67 -40.45
N SER A 206 -20.35 13.51 -41.38
CA SER A 206 -19.66 13.10 -42.60
C SER A 206 -18.21 13.57 -42.66
N SER A 207 -17.78 14.44 -41.74
CA SER A 207 -16.39 14.90 -41.63
C SER A 207 -15.87 14.79 -40.21
N ASP A 208 -14.56 15.01 -40.05
CA ASP A 208 -13.96 15.34 -38.77
C ASP A 208 -14.20 16.83 -38.43
N VAL A 209 -13.61 17.31 -37.33
CA VAL A 209 -13.65 18.72 -36.91
C VAL A 209 -13.17 19.62 -38.05
N LEU A 210 -14.08 20.46 -38.54
CA LEU A 210 -13.78 21.44 -39.58
C LEU A 210 -13.22 22.73 -38.97
N GLU A 211 -13.81 23.16 -37.87
CA GLU A 211 -13.50 24.42 -37.22
C GLU A 211 -13.81 24.33 -35.73
N SER A 212 -13.07 25.11 -34.93
CA SER A 212 -13.38 25.32 -33.53
C SER A 212 -13.00 26.73 -33.10
N TRP A 213 -13.85 27.36 -32.31
CA TRP A 213 -13.56 28.64 -31.67
C TRP A 213 -14.14 28.68 -30.26
N ASP A 214 -13.62 29.60 -29.45
CA ASP A 214 -14.04 29.79 -28.08
C ASP A 214 -14.76 31.12 -27.95
N GLU A 215 -15.93 31.10 -27.33
CA GLU A 215 -16.74 32.28 -27.06
C GLU A 215 -17.51 32.09 -25.76
N ASP A 216 -17.46 33.10 -24.88
CA ASP A 216 -18.20 33.14 -23.61
C ASP A 216 -18.07 31.88 -22.74
N GLY A 217 -16.86 31.32 -22.64
CA GLY A 217 -16.59 30.13 -21.82
C GLY A 217 -17.11 28.82 -22.42
N THR A 218 -17.48 28.84 -23.70
CA THR A 218 -17.94 27.68 -24.46
C THR A 218 -17.06 27.53 -25.70
N ARG A 219 -16.63 26.30 -25.98
CA ARG A 219 -15.97 25.95 -27.23
C ARG A 219 -17.02 25.44 -28.20
N PHE A 220 -17.12 26.10 -29.35
CA PHE A 220 -17.91 25.65 -30.47
C PHE A 220 -17.05 24.75 -31.35
N VAL A 221 -17.59 23.59 -31.72
CA VAL A 221 -16.91 22.62 -32.59
C VAL A 221 -17.81 22.26 -33.75
N VAL A 222 -17.32 22.46 -34.96
CA VAL A 222 -18.09 22.29 -36.20
C VAL A 222 -17.71 20.99 -36.90
N TYR A 223 -18.73 20.22 -37.27
CA TYR A 223 -18.61 19.04 -38.11
C TYR A 223 -19.53 19.19 -39.33
N GLY A 224 -19.11 18.62 -40.45
CA GLY A 224 -20.00 18.34 -41.57
C GLY A 224 -20.97 17.23 -41.21
N ALA A 225 -22.24 17.42 -41.54
CA ALA A 225 -23.29 16.41 -41.46
C ALA A 225 -23.96 16.26 -42.83
N ARG A 226 -24.67 15.15 -43.10
CA ARG A 226 -25.28 14.86 -44.41
C ARG A 226 -26.19 16.01 -44.92
N GLY A 227 -25.61 16.89 -45.75
CA GLY A 227 -26.28 18.07 -46.31
C GLY A 227 -26.51 19.23 -45.34
N ARG A 228 -25.85 19.22 -44.17
CA ARG A 228 -25.99 20.22 -43.09
C ARG A 228 -24.68 20.39 -42.31
N THR A 229 -24.65 21.35 -41.40
CA THR A 229 -23.53 21.56 -40.48
C THR A 229 -23.97 21.25 -39.06
N ALA A 230 -23.22 20.42 -38.34
CA ALA A 230 -23.44 20.16 -36.93
C ALA A 230 -22.51 21.04 -36.09
N VAL A 231 -23.08 21.89 -35.25
CA VAL A 231 -22.34 22.76 -34.32
C VAL A 231 -22.57 22.28 -32.91
N PHE A 232 -21.50 21.89 -32.22
CA PHE A 232 -21.54 21.47 -30.83
C PHE A 232 -21.03 22.57 -29.92
N ALA A 233 -21.79 22.89 -28.88
CA ALA A 233 -21.40 23.79 -27.81
C ALA A 233 -20.88 22.97 -26.63
N VAL A 234 -19.58 23.08 -26.33
CA VAL A 234 -18.89 22.34 -25.27
C VAL A 234 -18.44 23.32 -24.18
N PRO A 235 -18.94 23.20 -22.93
CA PRO A 235 -18.51 24.12 -21.88
C PRO A 235 -17.02 23.93 -21.56
N LEU A 236 -16.29 25.04 -21.42
CA LEU A 236 -14.88 25.04 -21.01
C LEU A 236 -14.71 24.85 -19.49
N ALA A 237 -15.77 25.15 -18.73
CA ALA A 237 -15.82 24.96 -17.28
C ALA A 237 -16.77 23.81 -16.93
N GLY A 238 -16.24 22.80 -16.23
CA GLY A 238 -17.01 21.62 -15.80
C GLY A 238 -16.69 20.36 -16.59
N ASP A 239 -17.03 19.21 -16.00
CA ASP A 239 -16.77 17.88 -16.57
C ASP A 239 -18.07 17.12 -16.90
N ASP A 240 -19.23 17.79 -16.88
CA ASP A 240 -20.52 17.12 -17.11
C ASP A 240 -20.84 17.03 -18.62
N PRO A 241 -20.82 15.81 -19.21
CA PRO A 241 -21.14 15.64 -20.63
C PRO A 241 -22.61 15.94 -20.95
N ALA A 242 -23.48 16.05 -19.95
CA ALA A 242 -24.88 16.41 -20.13
C ALA A 242 -25.08 17.89 -20.49
N ASP A 243 -24.07 18.74 -20.31
CA ASP A 243 -24.15 20.17 -20.63
C ASP A 243 -23.81 20.49 -22.09
N VAL A 244 -23.29 19.51 -22.83
CA VAL A 244 -23.03 19.65 -24.26
C VAL A 244 -24.36 19.77 -25.03
N ARG A 245 -24.41 20.73 -25.95
CA ARG A 245 -25.58 20.98 -26.82
C ARG A 245 -25.16 20.85 -28.28
N VAL A 246 -26.11 20.49 -29.15
CA VAL A 246 -25.89 20.37 -30.59
C VAL A 246 -26.99 21.12 -31.34
N ALA A 247 -26.59 21.84 -32.39
CA ALA A 247 -27.49 22.41 -33.39
C ALA A 247 -27.12 21.86 -34.77
N LEU A 248 -28.13 21.48 -35.55
CA LEU A 248 -27.97 21.13 -36.97
C LEU A 248 -28.46 22.32 -37.78
N VAL A 249 -27.56 22.96 -38.50
CA VAL A 249 -27.80 24.16 -39.32
C VAL A 249 -27.77 23.80 -40.80
#